data_AF-A0A9E4W3C3-F1
#
_entry.id   AF-A0A9E4W3C3-F1
#
_cell.length_a   1.000
_cell.length_b   1.000
_cell.length_c   1.000
_cell.angle_alpha   90.00
_cell.angle_beta   90.00
_cell.angle_gamma   90.00
#
_symmetry.space_group_name_H-M   'P 1'
#
loop_
_entity.id
_entity.type
_entity.pdbx_description
1 polymer ?
#
loop_
_entity_poly.entity_id
_entity_poly.type
_entity_poly.pdbx_seq_one_letter_code
_entity_poly.pdbx_strand_id
1 'polypeptide(L)' 'EVGLDGDEMVKSLEEKTYADAVMGQYQEALKYGISGIPTFLVGNLMFTGAQPYSIFKSAMERFLTEGVPPATEGEG' A
#
# COMPACT_ATOMS: atom_id res chain seq x y z
N GLU A 1 0.13 22.85 5.68
CA GLU A 1 1.42 22.68 4.96
C GLU A 1 2.25 21.64 5.69
N VAL A 2 3.12 20.90 4.99
CA VAL A 2 3.90 19.77 5.56
C VAL A 2 5.37 20.11 5.86
N GLY A 3 5.79 21.37 5.71
CA GLY A 3 7.13 21.85 6.08
C GLY A 3 8.26 21.50 5.09
N LEU A 4 7.93 21.17 3.84
CA LEU A 4 8.89 20.90 2.78
C LEU A 4 9.36 22.19 2.10
N ASP A 5 10.56 22.14 1.51
CA ASP A 5 11.08 23.21 0.67
C ASP A 5 10.30 23.27 -0.67
N GLY A 6 9.77 24.46 -0.98
CA GLY A 6 8.92 24.65 -2.16
C GLY A 6 9.68 24.60 -3.48
N ASP A 7 10.90 25.14 -3.52
CA ASP A 7 11.72 25.20 -4.73
C ASP A 7 12.24 23.81 -5.09
N GLU A 8 12.66 23.03 -4.09
CA GLU A 8 13.04 21.62 -4.26
C GLU A 8 11.87 20.77 -4.75
N MET A 9 10.65 21.02 -4.23
CA MET A 9 9.45 20.31 -4.64
C MET A 9 9.11 20.59 -6.11
N VAL A 10 9.12 21.87 -6.53
CA VAL A 10 8.85 22.26 -7.92
C VAL A 10 9.87 21.61 -8.85
N LYS A 11 11.16 21.69 -8.53
CA LYS A 11 12.22 21.05 -9.31
C LYS A 11 11.97 19.54 -9.46
N SER A 12 11.67 18.86 -8.35
CA SER A 12 11.44 17.40 -8.36
C SER A 12 10.21 17.01 -9.20
N LEU A 13 9.18 17.86 -9.23
CA LEU A 13 8.01 17.68 -10.08
C LEU A 13 8.33 17.85 -11.56
N GLU A 14 9.09 18.89 -11.92
CA GLU A 14 9.51 19.18 -13.29
C GLU A 14 10.44 18.09 -13.85
N GLU A 15 11.39 17.63 -13.03
CA GLU A 15 12.33 16.56 -13.37
C GLU A 15 11.68 15.17 -13.33
N LYS A 16 10.41 15.06 -12.88
CA LYS A 16 9.68 13.80 -12.71
C LYS A 16 10.44 12.80 -11.84
N THR A 17 11.16 13.29 -10.82
CA THR A 17 12.12 12.54 -10.02
C THR A 17 11.54 11.23 -9.44
N TYR A 18 10.24 11.21 -9.11
CA TYR A 18 9.57 10.05 -8.52
C TYR A 18 8.60 9.32 -9.46
N ALA A 19 8.54 9.69 -10.75
CA ALA A 19 7.56 9.13 -11.67
C ALA A 19 7.70 7.60 -11.83
N ASP A 20 8.93 7.11 -11.96
CA ASP A 20 9.19 5.67 -12.09
C ASP A 20 8.83 4.92 -10.81
N ALA A 21 9.10 5.51 -9.64
CA ALA A 21 8.71 4.93 -8.35
C ALA A 21 7.18 4.83 -8.22
N VAL A 22 6.45 5.89 -8.58
CA VAL A 22 4.98 5.91 -8.57
C VAL A 22 4.41 4.87 -9.53
N MET A 23 4.94 4.78 -10.75
CA MET A 23 4.47 3.78 -11.73
C MET A 23 4.83 2.35 -11.31
N GLY A 24 5.98 2.14 -10.69
CA GLY A 24 6.37 0.85 -10.12
C GLY A 24 5.40 0.39 -9.03
N GLN A 25 5.08 1.27 -8.08
CA GLN A 25 4.11 0.99 -7.01
C GLN A 25 2.70 0.72 -7.56
N TYR A 26 2.28 1.46 -8.58
CA TYR A 26 1.00 1.22 -9.26
C TYR A 26 0.95 -0.18 -9.91
N GLN A 27 2.00 -0.57 -10.63
CA GLN A 27 2.07 -1.90 -11.25
C GLN A 27 2.12 -3.02 -10.20
N GLU A 28 2.83 -2.80 -9.09
CA GLU A 28 2.85 -3.74 -7.97
C GLU A 28 1.44 -3.94 -7.39
N ALA A 29 0.69 -2.87 -7.15
CA ALA A 29 -0.69 -2.95 -6.68
C ALA A 29 -1.57 -3.79 -7.63
N LEU A 30 -1.45 -3.61 -8.94
CA LEU A 30 -2.17 -4.42 -9.93
C LEU A 30 -1.80 -5.90 -9.87
N LYS A 31 -0.52 -6.24 -9.64
CA LYS A 31 -0.08 -7.65 -9.48
C LYS A 31 -0.68 -8.30 -8.24
N TYR A 32 -0.92 -7.52 -7.19
CA TYR A 32 -1.66 -7.97 -6.00
C TYR A 32 -3.19 -8.03 -6.21
N GLY A 33 -3.68 -7.76 -7.42
CA GLY A 33 -5.13 -7.77 -7.72
C GLY A 33 -5.87 -6.53 -7.21
N ILE A 34 -5.15 -5.48 -6.77
CA ILE A 34 -5.76 -4.26 -6.26
C ILE A 34 -6.30 -3.46 -7.43
N SER A 35 -7.62 -3.27 -7.44
CA SER A 35 -8.36 -2.54 -8.50
C SER A 35 -9.11 -1.31 -7.98
N GLY A 36 -9.02 -1.00 -6.69
CA GLY A 36 -9.68 0.14 -6.07
C GLY A 36 -8.97 0.61 -4.81
N ILE A 37 -9.07 1.92 -4.54
CA ILE A 37 -8.45 2.57 -3.37
C ILE A 37 -9.53 3.20 -2.46
N PRO A 38 -9.28 3.26 -1.13
CA PRO A 38 -8.12 2.72 -0.44
C PRO A 38 -8.18 1.18 -0.31
N THR A 39 -7.03 0.52 -0.39
CA THR A 39 -6.85 -0.90 -0.07
C THR A 39 -5.70 -1.02 0.93
N PHE A 40 -5.85 -1.89 1.91
CA PHE A 40 -4.90 -2.13 2.98
C PHE A 40 -4.46 -3.59 2.96
N LEU A 41 -3.17 -3.83 3.21
CA LEU A 41 -2.56 -5.14 3.31
C LEU A 41 -1.85 -5.25 4.67
N VAL A 42 -2.15 -6.29 5.44
CA VAL A 42 -1.59 -6.56 6.78
C VAL A 42 -1.14 -8.02 6.83
N GLY A 43 0.16 -8.26 6.65
CA GLY A 43 0.64 -9.60 6.30
C GLY A 43 -0.02 -10.07 5.01
N ASN A 44 -0.78 -11.17 5.06
CA ASN A 44 -1.58 -11.64 3.92
C ASN A 44 -3.07 -11.24 4.00
N LEU A 45 -3.47 -10.46 5.01
CA LEU A 45 -4.84 -9.98 5.14
C LEU A 45 -5.04 -8.73 4.29
N MET A 46 -5.88 -8.82 3.26
CA MET A 46 -6.24 -7.69 2.40
C MET A 46 -7.69 -7.24 2.66
N PHE A 47 -7.92 -5.93 2.73
CA PHE A 47 -9.27 -5.36 2.76
C PHE A 47 -9.33 -4.01 2.04
N THR A 48 -10.48 -3.72 1.42
CA THR A 48 -10.70 -2.53 0.57
C THR A 48 -11.78 -1.62 1.15
N GLY A 49 -11.66 -0.32 0.87
CA GLY A 49 -12.55 0.74 1.31
C GLY A 49 -12.09 1.40 2.61
N ALA A 50 -12.67 2.56 2.89
CA ALA A 50 -12.46 3.28 4.14
C ALA A 50 -13.19 2.57 5.29
N GLN A 51 -12.63 1.45 5.76
CA GLN A 51 -13.20 0.61 6.80
C GLN A 51 -13.19 1.30 8.18
N PRO A 52 -14.03 0.88 9.13
CA PRO A 52 -13.96 1.35 10.51
C PRO A 52 -12.68 0.89 11.22
N TYR A 53 -12.23 1.65 12.23
CA TYR A 53 -11.04 1.34 13.05
C TYR A 53 -11.04 -0.11 13.61
N SER A 54 -12.19 -0.65 13.97
CA SER A 54 -12.31 -2.02 14.50
C SER A 54 -11.79 -3.08 13.52
N ILE A 55 -11.95 -2.85 12.20
CA ILE A 55 -11.43 -3.76 11.16
C ILE A 55 -9.91 -3.72 11.15
N PHE A 56 -9.31 -2.54 11.21
CA PHE A 56 -7.85 -2.37 11.30
C PHE A 56 -7.29 -3.04 12.56
N LYS A 57 -7.92 -2.81 13.71
CA LYS A 57 -7.50 -3.42 14.99
C LYS A 57 -7.54 -4.94 14.90
N SER A 58 -8.63 -5.51 14.37
CA SER A 58 -8.78 -6.96 14.19
C SER A 58 -7.73 -7.55 13.25
N ALA A 59 -7.42 -6.87 12.14
CA ALA A 59 -6.40 -7.32 11.19
C ALA A 59 -5.00 -7.34 11.81
N MET A 60 -4.65 -6.30 12.58
CA MET A 60 -3.36 -6.22 13.28
C MET A 60 -3.24 -7.26 14.40
N GLU A 61 -4.29 -7.46 15.19
CA GLU A 61 -4.32 -8.49 16.23
C GLU A 61 -4.07 -9.87 15.64
N ARG A 62 -4.79 -10.24 14.56
CA ARG A 62 -4.58 -11.50 13.84
C ARG A 62 -3.15 -11.67 13.33
N PHE A 63 -2.59 -10.63 12.72
CA PHE A 63 -1.22 -10.66 12.22
C PHE A 63 -0.19 -10.94 13.33
N LEU A 64 -0.38 -10.35 14.51
CA LEU A 64 0.51 -10.51 15.65
C LEU A 64 0.32 -11.84 16.39
N THR A 65 -0.90 -12.39 16.45
CA THR A 65 -1.19 -13.62 17.22
C THR A 65 -0.96 -14.89 16.43
N GLU A 66 -1.34 -14.91 15.16
CA GLU A 66 -1.38 -16.16 14.38
C GLU A 66 -0.10 -16.42 13.60
N GLY A 67 0.79 -15.41 13.46
CA GLY A 67 1.99 -15.52 12.63
C GLY A 67 1.62 -16.00 11.23
N VAL A 68 1.03 -15.09 10.43
CA VAL A 68 0.38 -15.48 9.17
C VAL A 68 1.38 -16.26 8.28
N PRO A 69 1.11 -17.54 7.95
CA PRO A 69 2.00 -18.31 7.09
C PRO A 69 2.10 -17.60 5.72
N PRO A 70 3.24 -17.67 5.02
CA PRO A 70 3.42 -16.99 3.75
C PRO A 70 2.29 -17.37 2.79
N ALA A 71 1.83 -16.39 2.00
CA ALA A 71 0.81 -16.64 0.99
C ALA A 71 1.35 -17.75 0.09
N THR A 72 0.64 -18.86 0.02
CA THR A 72 0.97 -19.94 -0.91
C THR A 72 1.00 -19.33 -2.29
N GLU A 73 2.18 -19.24 -2.90
CA GLU A 73 2.33 -19.01 -4.33
C GLU A 73 1.44 -20.05 -5.01
N GLY A 74 0.33 -19.59 -5.59
CA GLY A 74 -0.60 -20.47 -6.28
C GLY A 74 0.14 -21.15 -7.42
N GLU A 75 0.22 -22.47 -7.36
CA GLU A 75 0.44 -23.32 -8.51
C GLU A 75 -0.70 -23.07 -9.51
N GLY A 76 -0.38 -22.65 -10.74
CA GLY A 76 -1.33 -22.54 -11.85
C GLY A 76 -1.12 -21.34 -12.76
#